data_AF-A0A7R7RQ39-F1
#
_entry.id   AF-A0A7R7RQ39-F1
#
_cell.length_a   1.000
_cell.length_b   1.000
_cell.length_c   1.000
_cell.angle_alpha   90.00
_cell.angle_beta   90.00
_cell.angle_gamma   90.00
#
_symmetry.space_group_name_H-M   'P 1'
#
loop_
_entity.id
_entity.type
_entity.pdbx_description
1 polymer ?
#
loop_
_entity_poly.entity_id
_entity_poly.type
_entity_poly.pdbx_seq_one_letter_code
_entity_poly.pdbx_strand_id
1 'polypeptide(L)' 'MTFNSWKQDVNLIIRLVTGFDADDLTDYPYREAWDNGRKPASVAYEVLAANGYLN' A
#
# COMPACT_ATOMS: atom_id res chain seq x y z
N MET A 1 -1.20 16.38 2.73
CA MET A 1 -0.79 15.39 1.71
C MET A 1 -2.02 15.04 0.88
N THR A 2 -1.90 14.94 -0.44
CA THR A 2 -3.02 14.51 -1.31
C THR A 2 -3.15 12.99 -1.31
N PHE A 3 -4.30 12.46 -1.70
CA PHE A 3 -4.49 11.02 -1.90
C PHE A 3 -3.44 10.42 -2.86
N ASN A 4 -3.13 11.12 -3.96
CA ASN A 4 -2.17 10.64 -4.94
C ASN A 4 -0.74 10.56 -4.36
N SER A 5 -0.28 11.56 -3.62
CA SER A 5 1.03 11.47 -2.93
C SER A 5 1.04 10.35 -1.89
N TRP A 6 -0.05 10.20 -1.13
CA TRP A 6 -0.19 9.13 -0.15
C TRP A 6 -0.15 7.74 -0.81
N LYS A 7 -0.83 7.55 -1.94
CA LYS A 7 -0.82 6.28 -2.69
C LYS A 7 0.57 5.98 -3.27
N GLN A 8 1.29 7.01 -3.73
CA GLN A 8 2.67 6.85 -4.19
C GLN A 8 3.60 6.39 -3.06
N ASP A 9 3.43 6.89 -1.83
CA ASP A 9 4.19 6.41 -0.67
C ASP A 9 3.91 4.93 -0.36
N VAL A 10 2.65 4.48 -0.48
CA VAL A 10 2.28 3.07 -0.33
C VAL A 10 2.95 2.22 -1.42
N ASN A 11 2.83 2.63 -2.68
CA ASN A 11 3.43 1.93 -3.81
C ASN A 11 4.95 1.82 -3.69
N LEU A 12 5.62 2.88 -3.25
CA LEU A 12 7.07 2.87 -3.06
C LEU A 12 7.50 1.78 -2.07
N ILE A 13 6.82 1.66 -0.93
CA ILE A 13 7.14 0.64 0.08
C ILE A 13 6.92 -0.76 -0.48
N ILE A 14 5.79 -0.98 -1.16
CA ILE A 14 5.46 -2.28 -1.77
C ILE A 14 6.48 -2.66 -2.84
N ARG A 15 6.84 -1.71 -3.71
CA ARG A 15 7.82 -1.93 -4.79
C ARG A 15 9.21 -2.23 -4.26
N LEU A 16 9.61 -1.61 -3.14
CA LEU A 16 10.90 -1.92 -2.50
C LEU A 16 10.99 -3.37 -1.99
N VAL A 17 9.86 -4.00 -1.68
CA VAL A 17 9.82 -5.39 -1.18
C VAL A 17 9.59 -6.39 -2.31
N THR A 18 8.73 -6.07 -3.27
CA THR A 18 8.22 -7.04 -4.27
C THR A 18 8.74 -6.79 -5.68
N GLY A 19 9.19 -5.58 -5.98
CA GLY A 19 9.45 -5.11 -7.35
C GLY A 19 8.20 -4.72 -8.15
N PHE A 20 7.00 -4.94 -7.62
CA PHE A 20 5.71 -4.65 -8.27
C PHE A 20 5.03 -3.42 -7.68
N ASP A 21 4.06 -2.86 -8.41
CA ASP A 21 3.21 -1.81 -7.86
C ASP A 21 2.03 -2.41 -7.08
N ALA A 22 1.45 -1.62 -6.18
CA ALA A 22 0.39 -2.10 -5.30
C ALA A 22 -0.86 -2.57 -6.06
N ASP A 23 -1.16 -1.92 -7.19
CA ASP A 23 -2.27 -2.25 -8.08
C ASP A 23 -2.07 -3.61 -8.80
N ASP A 24 -0.83 -4.12 -8.88
CA ASP A 24 -0.53 -5.44 -9.45
C ASP A 24 -0.74 -6.58 -8.44
N LEU A 25 -0.69 -6.27 -7.14
CA LEU A 25 -0.74 -7.26 -6.07
C LEU A 25 -2.17 -7.52 -5.58
N THR A 26 -3.03 -6.50 -5.51
CA THR A 26 -4.38 -6.66 -4.94
C THR A 26 -5.29 -5.46 -5.22
N ASP A 27 -6.61 -5.73 -5.29
CA ASP A 27 -7.66 -4.70 -5.24
C ASP A 27 -7.89 -4.22 -3.79
N TYR A 28 -6.94 -3.49 -3.23
CA TYR A 28 -7.04 -2.92 -1.89
C TYR A 28 -7.86 -1.61 -1.87
N PRO A 29 -8.74 -1.37 -0.88
CA PRO A 29 -9.54 -0.15 -0.79
C PRO A 29 -8.72 1.06 -0.30
N TYR A 30 -7.74 1.51 -1.10
CA TYR A 30 -6.81 2.59 -0.76
C TYR A 30 -7.50 3.89 -0.38
N ARG A 31 -8.62 4.21 -1.05
CA ARG A 31 -9.34 5.46 -0.81
C ARG A 31 -9.95 5.49 0.60
N GLU A 32 -10.59 4.40 1.01
CA GLU A 32 -11.17 4.28 2.34
C GLU A 32 -10.08 4.30 3.43
N ALA A 33 -8.96 3.62 3.21
CA ALA A 33 -7.84 3.66 4.14
C ALA A 33 -7.28 5.08 4.33
N TRP A 34 -7.19 5.86 3.24
CA TRP A 34 -6.79 7.26 3.29
C TRP A 34 -7.83 8.15 3.99
N ASP A 35 -9.12 7.99 3.66
CA ASP A 35 -10.22 8.75 4.28
C ASP A 35 -10.30 8.47 5.80
N ASN A 36 -9.93 7.26 6.23
CA ASN A 36 -9.79 6.85 7.63
C ASN A 36 -8.47 7.31 8.29
N GLY A 37 -7.62 8.08 7.58
CA GLY A 37 -6.37 8.63 8.12
C GLY A 37 -5.28 7.59 8.38
N ARG A 38 -5.33 6.42 7.71
CA ARG A 38 -4.30 5.39 7.89
C ARG A 38 -2.95 5.85 7.32
N LYS A 39 -1.86 5.39 7.95
CA LYS A 39 -0.50 5.68 7.49
C LYS A 39 -0.17 4.82 6.25
N PRO A 40 0.55 5.36 5.25
CA PRO A 40 0.98 4.60 4.07
C PRO A 40 1.69 3.30 4.42
N ALA A 41 2.64 3.36 5.36
CA ALA A 41 3.41 2.19 5.78
C ALA A 41 2.53 1.06 6.34
N SER A 42 1.54 1.40 7.18
CA SER A 42 0.62 0.39 7.74
C SER A 42 -0.18 -0.32 6.65
N VAL A 43 -0.63 0.42 5.63
CA VAL A 43 -1.36 -0.16 4.49
C VAL A 43 -0.43 -1.00 3.62
N ALA A 44 0.78 -0.52 3.34
CA ALA A 44 1.77 -1.27 2.56
C ALA A 44 2.09 -2.62 3.23
N TYR A 45 2.33 -2.64 4.54
CA TYR A 45 2.58 -3.88 5.27
C TYR A 45 1.39 -4.85 5.23
N GLU A 46 0.16 -4.34 5.34
CA GLU A 46 -1.04 -5.17 5.25
C GLU A 46 -1.18 -5.81 3.86
N VAL A 47 -0.94 -5.04 2.79
CA VAL A 47 -0.95 -5.53 1.41
C VAL A 47 0.12 -6.61 1.21
N LEU A 48 1.34 -6.36 1.70
CA LEU A 48 2.44 -7.31 1.60
C LEU A 48 2.17 -8.61 2.38
N ALA A 49 1.64 -8.50 3.60
CA ALA A 49 1.27 -9.66 4.41
C ALA A 49 0.14 -10.47 3.77
N ALA A 50 -0.88 -9.80 3.24
CA ALA A 50 -2.00 -10.46 2.53
C ALA A 50 -1.53 -11.23 1.28
N ASN A 51 -0.42 -10.80 0.67
CA ASN A 51 0.19 -11.44 -0.50
C ASN A 51 1.37 -12.37 -0.15
N GLY A 52 1.60 -12.66 1.14
CA GLY A 52 2.63 -13.61 1.59
C GLY A 52 4.07 -13.11 1.50
N TYR A 53 4.29 -11.80 1.34
CA TYR A 53 5.63 -11.20 1.32
C TYR A 53 6.20 -10.92 2.71
N LEU A 54 5.38 -11.03 3.75
CA LEU A 54 5.79 -10.83 5.14
C LEU A 54 5.30 -12.03 5.97
N ASN A 55 6.24 -12.70 6.64
CA ASN A 55 6.00 -13.77 7.62
C ASN A 55 6.18 -13.24 9.04
#